data_AF-A0AAD5LQN4-F1
#
_entry.id   AF-A0AAD5LQN4-F1
#
_cell.length_a   1.000
_cell.length_b   1.000
_cell.length_c   1.000
_cell.angle_alpha   90.00
_cell.angle_beta   90.00
_cell.angle_gamma   90.00
#
_symmetry.space_group_name_H-M   'P 1'
#
loop_
_entity.id
_entity.type
_entity.pdbx_description
1 polymer ?
#
loop_
_entity_poly.entity_id
_entity_poly.type
_entity_poly.pdbx_seq_one_letter_code
_entity_poly.pdbx_strand_id
1 'polypeptide(L)'
;MTLMERQAFEKGDVSMLAQLRIVELDKLVARVKQRQRACLTACAQYEKEIGHIDTEVRHIMERYTPLVKRLEQRHAERKALQAQYDDVAKQFGDILSTTKQQLRRSSHEHVRHIRSEATAELSAARGYPIGRESTVYQAKSPTQKTR
;
A
#
# COMPACT_ATOMS: atom_id res chain seq x y z
N MET A 1 -34.00 53.19 -42.64
CA MET A 1 -33.54 54.58 -42.56
C MET A 1 -32.70 54.78 -41.31
N THR A 2 -31.38 54.85 -41.46
CA THR A 2 -30.43 55.13 -40.36
C THR A 2 -30.37 56.64 -40.06
N LEU A 3 -29.89 57.07 -38.88
CA LEU A 3 -29.68 58.50 -38.56
C LEU A 3 -28.89 59.23 -39.64
N MET A 4 -27.86 58.57 -40.15
CA MET A 4 -26.97 59.09 -41.19
C MET A 4 -27.74 59.38 -42.48
N GLU A 5 -28.71 58.53 -42.81
CA GLU A 5 -29.60 58.72 -43.96
C GLU A 5 -30.60 59.86 -43.75
N ARG A 6 -31.05 60.14 -42.52
CA ARG A 6 -31.99 61.26 -42.21
C ARG A 6 -31.30 62.61 -42.04
N GLN A 7 -30.11 62.62 -41.43
CA GLN A 7 -29.27 63.82 -41.27
C GLN A 7 -28.84 64.43 -42.61
N ALA A 8 -28.76 63.62 -43.67
CA ALA A 8 -28.42 64.09 -45.01
C ALA A 8 -29.55 64.94 -45.66
N PHE A 9 -30.82 64.72 -45.28
CA PHE A 9 -31.98 65.41 -45.86
C PHE A 9 -32.41 66.66 -45.10
N GLU A 10 -32.02 66.82 -43.84
CA GLU A 10 -32.56 67.87 -42.94
C GLU A 10 -31.45 68.84 -42.50
N LYS A 11 -31.01 69.72 -43.40
CA LYS A 11 -29.96 70.73 -43.13
C LYS A 11 -30.44 72.01 -42.42
N GLY A 12 -31.69 72.07 -41.95
CA GLY A 12 -32.30 73.32 -41.46
C GLY A 12 -32.69 73.37 -39.98
N ASP A 13 -32.95 72.24 -39.32
CA ASP A 13 -33.59 72.23 -38.00
C ASP A 13 -32.75 71.48 -36.95
N VAL A 14 -31.84 72.22 -36.31
CA VAL A 14 -30.86 71.70 -35.34
C VAL A 14 -31.53 71.03 -34.14
N SER A 15 -32.73 71.48 -33.77
CA SER A 15 -33.53 70.93 -32.67
C SER A 15 -34.01 69.51 -32.98
N MET A 16 -34.51 69.28 -34.20
CA MET A 16 -34.98 67.96 -34.64
C MET A 16 -33.82 66.95 -34.73
N LEU A 17 -32.66 67.39 -35.23
CA LEU A 17 -31.45 66.55 -35.30
C LEU A 17 -30.94 66.16 -33.90
N ALA A 18 -31.03 67.05 -32.92
CA ALA A 18 -30.72 66.76 -31.52
C ALA A 18 -31.70 65.74 -30.92
N GLN A 19 -33.00 65.87 -31.18
CA GLN A 19 -34.01 64.90 -30.71
C GLN A 19 -33.79 63.51 -31.30
N LEU A 20 -33.49 63.40 -32.60
CA LEU A 20 -33.20 62.11 -33.23
C LEU A 20 -31.95 61.45 -32.62
N ARG A 21 -30.91 62.23 -32.32
CA ARG A 21 -29.71 61.74 -31.61
C ARG A 21 -30.03 61.24 -30.20
N ILE A 22 -30.86 61.96 -29.45
CA ILE A 22 -31.30 61.55 -28.10
C ILE A 22 -32.04 60.21 -28.17
N VAL A 23 -32.99 60.06 -29.10
CA VAL A 23 -33.76 58.82 -29.27
C VAL A 23 -32.86 57.62 -29.63
N GLU A 24 -31.82 57.83 -30.42
CA GLU A 24 -30.87 56.76 -30.73
C GLU A 24 -29.93 56.41 -29.58
N LEU A 25 -29.50 57.40 -28.81
CA LEU A 25 -28.77 57.19 -27.57
C LEU A 25 -29.62 56.40 -26.57
N ASP A 26 -30.90 56.71 -26.42
CA ASP A 26 -31.82 55.94 -25.57
C ASP A 26 -31.95 54.48 -26.01
N LYS A 27 -32.05 54.23 -27.32
CA LYS A 27 -32.05 52.87 -27.89
C LYS A 27 -30.73 52.13 -27.64
N LEU A 28 -29.60 52.82 -27.72
CA LEU A 28 -28.29 52.25 -27.40
C LEU A 28 -28.18 51.92 -25.92
N VAL A 29 -28.57 52.84 -25.03
CA VAL A 29 -28.59 52.65 -23.58
C VAL A 29 -29.50 51.48 -23.20
N ALA A 30 -30.69 51.37 -23.80
CA ALA A 30 -31.59 50.25 -23.56
C ALA A 30 -30.95 48.90 -23.95
N ARG A 31 -30.30 48.83 -25.12
CA ARG A 31 -29.58 47.62 -25.57
C ARG A 31 -28.41 47.27 -24.67
N VAL A 32 -27.63 48.26 -24.22
CA VAL A 32 -26.51 48.05 -23.29
C VAL A 32 -27.02 47.55 -21.94
N LYS A 33 -28.07 48.15 -21.38
CA LYS A 33 -28.69 47.70 -20.13
C LYS A 33 -29.23 46.27 -20.24
N GLN A 34 -29.84 45.90 -21.37
CA GLN A 34 -30.30 44.54 -21.61
C GLN A 34 -29.13 43.54 -21.65
N ARG A 35 -28.04 43.87 -22.36
CA ARG A 35 -26.82 43.03 -22.39
C ARG A 35 -26.18 42.89 -21.03
N GLN A 36 -26.08 43.99 -20.28
CA GLN A 36 -25.55 43.99 -18.91
C GLN A 36 -26.37 43.06 -18.01
N ARG A 37 -27.71 43.13 -18.07
CA ARG A 37 -28.59 42.22 -17.33
C ARG A 37 -28.35 40.76 -17.72
N ALA A 38 -28.27 40.46 -19.02
CA ALA A 38 -28.00 39.11 -19.49
C ALA A 38 -26.65 38.58 -18.99
N CYS A 39 -25.60 39.41 -19.01
CA CYS A 39 -24.30 39.05 -18.45
C CYS A 39 -24.37 38.80 -16.95
N LEU A 40 -25.03 39.67 -16.17
CA LEU A 40 -25.18 39.48 -14.72
C LEU A 40 -25.96 38.20 -14.39
N THR A 41 -27.01 37.88 -15.16
CA THR A 41 -27.74 36.62 -15.00
C THR A 41 -26.86 35.41 -15.30
N ALA A 42 -26.04 35.46 -16.35
CA ALA A 42 -25.09 34.40 -16.67
C ALA A 42 -24.03 34.24 -15.57
N CYS A 43 -23.45 35.34 -15.08
CA CYS A 43 -22.50 35.29 -13.95
C CYS A 43 -23.13 34.64 -12.71
N ALA A 44 -24.36 35.03 -12.35
CA ALA A 44 -25.06 34.46 -11.21
C ALA A 44 -25.38 32.96 -11.38
N GLN A 45 -25.57 32.48 -12.61
CA GLN A 45 -25.72 31.05 -12.89
C GLN A 45 -24.39 30.31 -12.71
N TYR A 46 -23.31 30.84 -13.28
CA TYR A 46 -21.98 30.25 -13.12
C TYR A 46 -21.52 30.22 -11.65
N GLU A 47 -21.80 31.26 -10.87
CA GLU A 47 -21.51 31.26 -9.43
C GLU A 47 -22.22 30.12 -8.69
N LYS A 48 -23.48 29.82 -9.06
CA LYS A 48 -24.21 28.68 -8.51
C LYS A 48 -23.62 27.34 -8.93
N GLU A 49 -23.24 27.21 -10.20
CA GLU A 49 -22.61 25.99 -10.72
C GLU A 49 -21.26 25.73 -10.05
N ILE A 50 -20.43 26.77 -9.89
CA ILE A 50 -19.17 26.69 -9.15
C ILE A 50 -19.42 26.27 -7.70
N GLY A 51 -20.38 26.90 -7.03
CA GLY A 51 -20.76 26.51 -5.67
C GLY A 51 -21.23 25.06 -5.57
N HIS A 52 -21.96 24.56 -6.57
CA HIS A 52 -22.35 23.15 -6.63
C HIS A 52 -21.13 22.24 -6.82
N ILE A 53 -20.21 22.57 -7.72
CA ILE A 53 -18.96 21.82 -7.93
C ILE A 53 -18.17 21.73 -6.61
N ASP A 54 -18.04 22.84 -5.88
CA ASP A 54 -17.35 22.86 -4.58
C ASP A 54 -18.02 21.95 -3.54
N THR A 55 -19.35 21.86 -3.54
CA THR A 55 -20.07 20.93 -2.66
C THR A 55 -19.83 19.47 -3.03
N GLU A 56 -19.84 19.14 -4.32
CA GLU A 56 -19.58 17.78 -4.81
C GLU A 56 -18.14 17.35 -4.51
N VAL A 57 -17.17 18.24 -4.72
CA VAL A 57 -15.76 18.00 -4.36
C VAL A 57 -15.63 17.68 -2.87
N ARG A 58 -16.32 18.44 -2.01
CA ARG A 58 -16.32 18.18 -0.57
C ARG A 58 -16.89 16.81 -0.24
N HIS A 59 -18.05 16.44 -0.81
CA HIS A 59 -18.66 15.14 -0.60
C HIS A 59 -17.81 13.97 -1.10
N ILE A 60 -17.13 14.14 -2.23
CA ILE A 60 -16.18 13.15 -2.74
C ILE A 60 -15.04 12.98 -1.73
N MET A 61 -14.45 14.07 -1.24
CA MET A 61 -13.36 14.03 -0.28
C MET A 61 -13.77 13.42 1.06
N GLU A 62 -14.98 13.73 1.55
CA GLU A 62 -15.56 13.13 2.76
C GLU A 62 -15.69 11.60 2.64
N ARG A 63 -16.02 11.09 1.44
CA ARG A 63 -16.12 9.65 1.18
C ARG A 63 -14.76 9.00 0.91
N TYR A 64 -13.87 9.69 0.21
CA TYR A 64 -12.58 9.14 -0.22
C TYR A 64 -11.55 9.08 0.92
N THR A 65 -11.45 10.14 1.73
CA THR A 65 -10.51 10.24 2.87
C THR A 65 -10.57 9.05 3.83
N PRO A 66 -11.75 8.59 4.31
CA PRO A 66 -11.80 7.42 5.19
C PRO A 66 -11.41 6.12 4.50
N LEU A 67 -11.59 5.99 3.18
CA LEU A 67 -11.15 4.82 2.43
C LEU A 67 -9.63 4.73 2.36
N VAL A 68 -8.96 5.87 2.15
CA VAL A 68 -7.48 5.94 2.19
C VAL A 68 -6.97 5.53 3.56
N LYS A 69 -7.54 6.07 4.65
CA LYS A 69 -7.16 5.69 6.01
C LYS A 69 -7.37 4.20 6.29
N ARG A 70 -8.49 3.62 5.83
CA ARG A 70 -8.75 2.18 5.95
C ARG A 70 -7.73 1.35 5.18
N LEU A 71 -7.33 1.80 3.99
CA LEU A 71 -6.33 1.12 3.18
C LEU A 71 -4.95 1.14 3.85
N GLU A 72 -4.55 2.27 4.44
CA GLU A 72 -3.33 2.37 5.24
C GLU A 72 -3.35 1.43 6.44
N GLN A 73 -4.47 1.35 7.16
CA GLN A 73 -4.67 0.40 8.27
C GLN A 73 -4.51 -1.05 7.79
N ARG A 74 -5.12 -1.43 6.66
CA ARG A 74 -4.97 -2.78 6.08
C ARG A 74 -3.53 -3.09 5.67
N HIS A 75 -2.78 -2.11 5.16
CA HIS A 75 -1.36 -2.31 4.88
C HIS A 75 -0.53 -2.53 6.15
N ALA A 76 -0.83 -1.80 7.23
CA ALA A 76 -0.18 -1.99 8.52
C ALA A 76 -0.50 -3.37 9.12
N GLU A 77 -1.77 -3.78 9.11
CA GLU A 77 -2.22 -5.11 9.54
C GLU A 77 -1.51 -6.22 8.77
N ARG A 78 -1.43 -6.12 7.44
CA ARG A 78 -0.72 -7.10 6.60
C ARG A 78 0.75 -7.21 6.99
N LYS A 79 1.43 -6.08 7.22
CA LYS A 79 2.84 -6.08 7.66
C LYS A 79 3.01 -6.75 9.02
N ALA A 80 2.11 -6.47 9.96
CA ALA A 80 2.14 -7.10 11.28
C ALA A 80 1.91 -8.62 11.20
N LEU A 81 0.93 -9.06 10.41
CA LEU A 81 0.66 -10.48 10.18
C LEU A 81 1.84 -11.17 9.48
N GLN A 82 2.49 -10.52 8.52
CA GLN A 82 3.69 -11.08 7.88
C GLN A 82 4.82 -11.26 8.89
N ALA A 83 5.06 -10.27 9.76
CA ALA A 83 6.07 -10.39 10.80
C ALA A 83 5.77 -11.53 11.79
N GLN A 84 4.49 -11.69 12.17
CA GLN A 84 4.06 -12.82 13.01
C GLN A 84 4.28 -14.16 12.30
N TYR A 85 3.95 -14.25 11.01
CA TYR A 85 4.18 -15.44 10.22
C TYR A 85 5.68 -15.80 10.15
N ASP A 86 6.53 -14.82 9.90
CA ASP A 86 7.98 -15.02 9.82
C ASP A 86 8.56 -15.46 11.17
N ASP A 87 8.06 -14.93 12.29
CA ASP A 87 8.45 -15.33 13.63
C ASP A 87 8.02 -16.77 13.94
N VAL A 88 6.77 -17.11 13.65
CA VAL A 88 6.25 -18.47 13.80
C VAL A 88 7.04 -19.46 12.93
N ALA A 89 7.38 -19.10 11.69
CA ALA A 89 8.19 -19.94 10.81
C ALA A 89 9.58 -20.22 11.40
N LYS A 90 10.21 -19.21 12.02
CA LYS A 90 11.49 -19.39 12.74
C LYS A 90 11.32 -20.33 13.94
N GLN A 91 10.31 -20.10 14.78
CA GLN A 91 10.03 -20.95 15.94
C GLN A 91 9.79 -22.41 15.54
N PHE A 92 9.06 -22.65 14.45
CA PHE A 92 8.88 -24.00 13.90
C PHE A 92 10.20 -24.63 13.47
N GLY A 93 11.07 -23.88 12.77
CA GLY A 93 12.41 -24.33 12.40
C GLY A 93 13.25 -24.72 13.62
N ASP A 94 13.22 -23.89 14.66
CA ASP A 94 13.94 -24.13 15.90
C ASP A 94 13.43 -25.38 16.62
N ILE A 95 12.11 -25.54 16.77
CA ILE A 95 11.49 -26.72 17.38
C ILE A 95 11.87 -27.99 16.61
N LEU A 96 11.82 -27.98 15.28
CA LEU A 96 12.22 -29.14 14.46
C LEU A 96 13.70 -29.47 14.66
N SER A 97 14.56 -28.46 14.72
CA SER A 97 16.00 -28.66 14.91
C SER A 97 16.32 -29.24 16.30
N THR A 98 15.71 -28.71 17.36
CA THR A 98 15.92 -29.15 18.74
C THR A 98 15.36 -30.55 18.95
N THR A 99 14.16 -30.82 18.45
CA THR A 99 13.53 -32.15 18.52
C THR A 99 14.37 -33.20 17.81
N LYS A 100 14.86 -32.90 16.59
CA LYS A 100 15.75 -33.80 15.84
C LYS A 100 17.06 -34.07 16.60
N GLN A 101 17.62 -33.05 17.24
CA GLN A 101 18.83 -33.19 18.04
C GLN A 101 18.60 -34.03 19.29
N GLN A 102 17.50 -33.79 20.01
CA GLN A 102 17.12 -34.56 21.20
C GLN A 102 16.87 -36.03 20.86
N LEU A 103 16.17 -36.31 19.76
CA LEU A 103 15.89 -37.69 19.32
C LEU A 103 17.17 -38.45 18.97
N ARG A 104 18.11 -37.79 18.28
CA ARG A 104 19.45 -38.36 18.01
C ARG A 104 20.24 -38.63 19.28
N ARG A 105 20.23 -37.69 20.24
CA ARG A 105 20.90 -37.86 21.53
C ARG A 105 20.29 -39.01 22.32
N SER A 106 18.97 -39.04 22.46
CA SER A 106 18.23 -40.10 23.15
C SER A 106 18.48 -41.48 22.55
N SER A 107 18.45 -41.61 21.22
CA SER A 107 18.78 -42.88 20.55
C SER A 107 20.22 -43.32 20.82
N HIS A 108 21.18 -42.38 20.77
CA HIS A 108 22.58 -42.68 21.05
C HIS A 108 22.83 -43.06 22.52
N GLU A 109 22.18 -42.38 23.46
CA GLU A 109 22.23 -42.68 24.89
C GLU A 109 21.61 -44.04 25.19
N HIS A 110 20.47 -44.37 24.57
CA HIS A 110 19.82 -45.66 24.72
C HIS A 110 20.70 -46.81 24.22
N VAL A 111 21.32 -46.67 23.04
CA VAL A 111 22.27 -47.68 22.52
C VAL A 111 23.50 -47.80 23.43
N ARG A 112 24.01 -46.69 23.97
CA ARG A 112 25.11 -46.72 24.95
C ARG A 112 24.72 -47.46 26.23
N HIS A 113 23.51 -47.22 26.73
CA HIS A 113 22.98 -47.88 27.93
C HIS A 113 22.87 -49.39 27.74
N ILE A 114 22.21 -49.83 26.65
CA ILE A 114 22.11 -51.26 26.31
C ILE A 114 23.50 -51.88 26.19
N ARG A 115 24.44 -51.19 25.54
CA ARG A 115 25.80 -51.69 25.41
C ARG A 115 26.50 -51.81 26.77
N SER A 116 26.32 -50.84 27.68
CA SER A 116 26.90 -50.94 29.02
C SER A 116 26.29 -52.06 29.84
N GLU A 117 24.98 -52.25 29.79
CA GLU A 117 24.28 -53.35 30.48
C GLU A 117 24.73 -54.70 29.95
N ALA A 118 24.72 -54.90 28.63
CA ALA A 118 25.20 -56.13 28.01
C ALA A 118 26.68 -56.40 28.33
N THR A 119 27.51 -55.36 28.41
CA THR A 119 28.93 -55.53 28.80
C THR A 119 29.05 -55.94 30.27
N ALA A 120 28.26 -55.36 31.16
CA ALA A 120 28.22 -55.71 32.57
C ALA A 120 27.76 -57.17 32.76
N GLU A 121 26.67 -57.57 32.10
CA GLU A 121 26.16 -58.96 32.13
C GLU A 121 27.21 -59.96 31.62
N LEU A 122 27.85 -59.68 30.48
CA LEU A 122 28.92 -60.53 29.93
C LEU A 122 30.14 -60.61 30.87
N SER A 123 30.51 -59.51 31.53
CA SER A 123 31.61 -59.50 32.50
C SER A 123 31.28 -60.32 33.75
N ALA A 124 30.05 -60.23 34.24
CA ALA A 124 29.56 -61.01 35.38
C ALA A 124 29.53 -62.51 35.06
N ALA A 125 29.05 -62.88 33.86
CA ALA A 125 29.03 -64.27 33.41
C ALA A 125 30.42 -64.88 33.21
N ARG A 126 31.41 -64.09 32.77
CA ARG A 126 32.79 -64.54 32.52
C ARG A 126 33.69 -64.50 33.76
N GLY A 127 33.36 -63.67 34.75
CA GLY A 127 34.14 -63.50 35.98
C GLY A 127 35.32 -62.53 35.88
N TYR A 128 35.50 -61.82 34.75
CA TYR A 128 36.53 -60.78 34.57
C TYR A 128 36.11 -59.78 33.48
N PRO A 129 36.49 -58.48 33.59
CA PRO A 129 36.10 -57.47 32.62
C PRO A 129 36.96 -57.54 31.35
N ILE A 130 36.30 -57.58 30.19
CA ILE A 130 36.92 -57.42 28.86
C ILE A 130 36.55 -56.03 28.34
N GLY A 131 37.52 -55.11 28.33
CA GLY A 131 37.34 -53.74 27.84
C GLY A 131 37.28 -53.65 26.32
N ARG A 132 36.95 -52.46 25.80
CA ARG A 132 36.99 -52.15 24.35
C ARG A 132 38.37 -52.38 23.73
N GLU A 133 39.41 -52.26 24.55
CA GLU A 133 40.82 -52.53 24.20
C GLU A 133 41.09 -54.03 23.98
N SER A 134 40.26 -54.91 24.51
CA SER A 134 40.47 -56.36 24.47
C SER A 134 39.79 -57.03 23.27
N THR A 135 38.88 -56.33 22.56
CA THR A 135 38.53 -56.76 21.21
C THR A 135 39.69 -56.42 20.29
N VAL A 136 40.33 -57.47 19.79
CA VAL A 136 41.33 -57.46 18.72
C VAL A 136 40.74 -56.75 17.49
N TYR A 137 40.84 -55.42 17.45
CA TYR A 137 41.00 -54.74 16.18
C TYR A 137 42.38 -55.17 15.69
N GLN A 138 42.40 -56.19 14.83
CA GLN A 138 43.44 -56.32 13.81
C GLN A 138 43.39 -55.06 12.95
N ALA A 139 43.87 -53.93 13.47
CA ALA A 139 44.40 -52.88 12.61
C ALA A 139 45.46 -53.59 11.79
N LYS A 140 45.21 -53.74 10.48
CA LYS A 140 46.16 -54.30 9.53
C LYS A 140 47.54 -53.75 9.89
N SER A 141 48.42 -54.65 10.30
CA SER A 141 49.81 -54.34 10.61
C SER A 141 50.36 -53.42 9.51
N PRO A 142 51.07 -52.33 9.84
CA PRO A 142 51.70 -51.50 8.84
C PRO A 142 52.63 -52.41 8.04
N THR A 143 52.33 -52.56 6.74
CA THR A 143 53.19 -53.28 5.81
C THR A 143 54.60 -52.74 5.97
N GLN A 144 55.53 -53.63 6.31
CA GLN A 144 56.96 -53.36 6.28
C GLN A 144 57.30 -52.70 4.94
N LYS A 145 57.69 -51.43 4.97
CA LYS A 145 58.46 -50.82 3.89
C LYS A 145 59.79 -51.56 3.85
N THR A 146 59.89 -52.55 2.99
CA THR A 146 61.16 -53.03 2.49
C THR A 146 61.69 -52.02 1.49
N ARG A 147 63.00 -51.77 1.60
CA ARG A 147 63.81 -50.79 0.89
C ARG A 147 63.71 -50.91 -0.63
#